data_AF-A0A4S3IZB9-F1
#
_entry.id   AF-A0A4S3IZB9-F1
#
_cell.length_a   1.000
_cell.length_b   1.000
_cell.length_c   1.000
_cell.angle_alpha   90.00
_cell.angle_beta   90.00
_cell.angle_gamma   90.00
#
_symmetry.space_group_name_H-M   'P 1'
#
loop_
_entity.id
_entity.type
_entity.pdbx_description
1 polymer ?
#
loop_
_entity_poly.entity_id
_entity_poly.type
_entity_poly.pdbx_seq_one_letter_code
_entity_poly.pdbx_strand_id
1 'polypeptide(L)'
;MGSKTPEHERQRNGNDPSGSIKNNATNGEPRGAHLSRDGDTSVGNDGGDDDDDDDAAVAGLGCDISKIISPSGPTAASKKKKRKKSKKKTPSLKQSSPPRVPLAELFPRGQYPSGEIQNYGYVAENTARTMADEVRYQSRRHLQDDTFLNDYRKAAEIHRQVRRWAQDSVRPGQTLTDIAVGIEDGVRALLDNAGLEPGSCLVSGMGFPTRLSLNNYVAHYTPNPGQKEVVLQASDVMKVDFGVHINGWIVDSAFTMSFDPTYDNLLAAVKDATNTGIKNAGVDVRISDVSAAIQEAMESYEVEIKGRTFPVKAVRNISGHNIEHYRIHGGKMVPFVKNSDQTKMEVGEIFAIETFGSTGRARLVDGPGVYGYGKDPLAPKKVISPLASARSLYKTIDENFGSIVFCRRYLERLGVERYLAGMNSLVSRGVVEEYAPLMDIEGSYSAQFEHTILLGESNKEVLSRGEDY
;
A
#
# COMPACT_ATOMS: atom_id res chain seq x y z
N MET A 1 -5.54 2.69 3.22
CA MET A 1 -5.18 1.40 3.87
C MET A 1 -6.25 0.99 4.88
N GLY A 2 -7.48 0.75 4.41
CA GLY A 2 -8.68 0.37 5.15
C GLY A 2 -8.62 0.33 6.69
N SER A 3 -8.88 1.45 7.35
CA SER A 3 -8.91 1.49 8.82
C SER A 3 -10.25 0.98 9.39
N LYS A 4 -10.23 0.23 10.51
CA LYS A 4 -11.44 -0.33 11.14
C LYS A 4 -12.21 0.75 11.89
N THR A 5 -13.54 0.80 11.75
CA THR A 5 -14.32 1.77 12.53
C THR A 5 -14.35 1.40 14.03
N PRO A 6 -14.41 2.37 14.97
CA PRO A 6 -14.34 2.10 16.41
C PRO A 6 -15.40 1.14 16.97
N GLU A 7 -16.55 1.00 16.30
CA GLU A 7 -17.57 0.00 16.64
C GLU A 7 -17.05 -1.45 16.56
N HIS A 8 -16.04 -1.71 15.71
CA HIS A 8 -15.42 -3.02 15.56
C HIS A 8 -14.34 -3.27 16.61
N GLU A 9 -13.60 -2.24 17.03
CA GLU A 9 -12.55 -2.35 18.06
C GLU A 9 -13.14 -2.67 19.44
N ARG A 10 -14.29 -2.06 19.78
CA ARG A 10 -15.02 -2.35 21.02
C ARG A 10 -15.46 -3.81 21.15
N GLN A 11 -15.58 -4.55 20.04
CA GLN A 11 -15.90 -5.99 20.08
C GLN A 11 -14.69 -6.88 20.41
N ARG A 12 -13.44 -6.40 20.23
CA ARG A 12 -12.24 -7.06 20.78
C ARG A 12 -12.06 -6.77 22.28
N ASN A 13 -12.30 -5.54 22.71
CA ASN A 13 -12.03 -5.08 24.07
C ASN A 13 -13.25 -5.15 25.00
N GLY A 14 -13.91 -6.31 25.07
CA GLY A 14 -15.09 -6.58 25.91
C GLY A 14 -14.83 -6.65 27.44
N ASN A 15 -13.87 -5.87 27.96
CA ASN A 15 -13.59 -5.70 29.39
C ASN A 15 -13.59 -4.19 29.71
N ASP A 16 -14.79 -3.64 29.89
CA ASP A 16 -14.99 -2.24 30.30
C ASP A 16 -14.72 -2.11 31.82
N PRO A 17 -13.82 -1.22 32.28
CA PRO A 17 -13.44 -1.14 33.70
C PRO A 17 -14.46 -0.32 34.51
N SER A 18 -15.67 -0.86 34.71
CA SER A 18 -16.63 -0.31 35.66
C SER A 18 -17.26 -1.42 36.53
N GLY A 19 -16.88 -1.45 37.81
CA GLY A 19 -17.33 -2.48 38.75
C GLY A 19 -16.67 -2.38 40.11
N SER A 20 -17.40 -1.85 41.09
CA SER A 20 -16.96 -1.71 42.48
C SER A 20 -16.57 -3.05 43.13
N ILE A 21 -15.49 -3.05 43.90
CA ILE A 21 -15.03 -4.19 44.72
C ILE A 21 -16.17 -4.72 45.61
N LYS A 22 -16.60 -5.95 45.37
CA LYS A 22 -17.24 -6.82 46.37
C LYS A 22 -16.70 -8.24 46.24
N ASN A 23 -16.09 -8.71 47.32
CA ASN A 23 -15.61 -10.08 47.42
C ASN A 23 -16.79 -11.06 47.40
N ASN A 24 -16.66 -12.14 46.64
CA ASN A 24 -17.18 -13.44 47.05
C ASN A 24 -16.36 -14.55 46.38
N ALA A 25 -15.94 -15.53 47.18
CA ALA A 25 -15.12 -16.64 46.73
C ALA A 25 -16.00 -17.88 46.48
N THR A 26 -15.86 -18.52 45.32
CA THR A 26 -16.17 -19.94 45.10
C THR A 26 -15.34 -20.49 43.94
N ASN A 27 -14.87 -21.74 44.11
CA ASN A 27 -13.93 -22.43 43.22
C ASN A 27 -14.45 -22.70 41.79
N GLY A 28 -13.54 -22.72 40.82
CA GLY A 28 -13.75 -23.28 39.48
C GLY A 28 -12.48 -23.24 38.63
N GLU A 29 -11.87 -24.39 38.35
CA GLU A 29 -10.66 -24.48 37.50
C GLU A 29 -10.98 -24.31 36.00
N PRO A 30 -10.12 -23.65 35.20
CA PRO A 30 -10.30 -23.54 33.76
C PRO A 30 -9.83 -24.79 33.02
N ARG A 31 -10.66 -25.31 32.11
CA ARG A 31 -10.32 -26.47 31.25
C ARG A 31 -9.40 -26.08 30.09
N GLY A 32 -8.22 -26.69 30.07
CA GLY A 32 -7.62 -27.33 28.89
C GLY A 32 -7.33 -26.48 27.64
N ALA A 33 -6.10 -25.99 27.54
CA ALA A 33 -5.52 -25.59 26.25
C ALA A 33 -5.14 -26.84 25.43
N HIS A 34 -5.48 -26.87 24.13
CA HIS A 34 -5.05 -27.95 23.23
C HIS A 34 -3.68 -27.61 22.61
N LEU A 35 -2.64 -28.30 23.05
CA LEU A 35 -1.30 -28.32 22.45
C LEU A 35 -1.05 -29.68 21.80
N SER A 36 -0.89 -29.71 20.48
CA SER A 36 -0.34 -30.82 19.70
C SER A 36 0.37 -30.17 18.50
N ARG A 37 1.70 -29.98 18.46
CA ARG A 37 2.87 -30.87 18.64
C ARG A 37 3.23 -31.62 17.36
N ASP A 38 4.53 -31.63 17.09
CA ASP A 38 5.20 -31.87 15.81
C ASP A 38 5.17 -33.34 15.35
N GLY A 39 5.40 -33.54 14.04
CA GLY A 39 5.51 -34.85 13.40
C GLY A 39 6.50 -34.80 12.24
N ASP A 40 7.80 -34.86 12.57
CA ASP A 40 8.88 -35.09 11.61
C ASP A 40 9.03 -36.60 11.36
N THR A 41 9.01 -37.02 10.08
CA THR A 41 9.35 -38.39 9.68
C THR A 41 10.06 -38.40 8.32
N SER A 42 11.37 -38.27 8.34
CA SER A 42 12.23 -38.68 7.23
C SER A 42 12.36 -40.21 7.17
N VAL A 43 11.97 -40.83 6.06
CA VAL A 43 12.42 -42.18 5.67
C VAL A 43 12.73 -42.13 4.16
N GLY A 44 13.97 -42.44 3.79
CA GLY A 44 14.42 -42.38 2.40
C GLY A 44 14.16 -43.67 1.62
N ASN A 45 14.59 -43.68 0.36
CA ASN A 45 14.84 -44.89 -0.41
C ASN A 45 16.04 -44.67 -1.34
N ASP A 46 17.02 -45.56 -1.27
CA ASP A 46 18.18 -45.63 -2.18
C ASP A 46 17.77 -46.09 -3.60
N GLY A 47 18.67 -45.89 -4.58
CA GLY A 47 18.71 -46.77 -5.76
C GLY A 47 19.36 -46.20 -7.03
N GLY A 48 20.66 -46.49 -7.21
CA GLY A 48 21.39 -46.58 -8.50
C GLY A 48 21.66 -45.27 -9.26
N ASP A 49 22.90 -44.87 -9.60
CA ASP A 49 24.04 -45.54 -10.28
C ASP A 49 24.10 -45.22 -11.79
N ASP A 50 25.34 -45.18 -12.29
CA ASP A 50 25.83 -45.11 -13.69
C ASP A 50 26.28 -43.72 -14.24
N ASP A 51 27.53 -43.40 -13.94
CA ASP A 51 28.68 -43.24 -14.87
C ASP A 51 28.75 -42.14 -15.97
N ASP A 52 29.84 -41.36 -15.81
CA ASP A 52 30.91 -41.07 -16.80
C ASP A 52 30.92 -39.88 -17.79
N ASP A 53 32.18 -39.47 -18.02
CA ASP A 53 32.83 -38.65 -19.05
C ASP A 53 32.66 -37.11 -19.07
N ASP A 54 33.70 -36.45 -18.51
CA ASP A 54 34.65 -35.54 -19.19
C ASP A 54 34.29 -35.03 -20.62
N ASP A 55 34.58 -33.79 -21.04
CA ASP A 55 35.95 -33.25 -21.07
C ASP A 55 36.02 -31.72 -21.38
N ALA A 56 37.26 -31.23 -21.43
CA ALA A 56 37.80 -29.87 -21.49
C ALA A 56 37.21 -28.82 -22.44
N ALA A 57 37.41 -27.56 -22.02
CA ALA A 57 37.36 -26.36 -22.86
C ALA A 57 38.64 -26.19 -23.72
N VAL A 58 38.61 -25.30 -24.74
CA VAL A 58 39.59 -24.19 -24.93
C VAL A 58 39.29 -23.32 -26.18
N ALA A 59 39.67 -22.05 -26.07
CA ALA A 59 39.54 -20.91 -26.98
C ALA A 59 39.96 -21.05 -28.47
N GLY A 60 39.57 -20.07 -29.31
CA GLY A 60 40.23 -19.84 -30.61
C GLY A 60 39.63 -18.73 -31.48
N LEU A 61 40.24 -17.54 -31.45
CA LEU A 61 39.97 -16.40 -32.36
C LEU A 61 40.23 -16.72 -33.85
N GLY A 62 39.48 -16.09 -34.76
CA GLY A 62 39.80 -16.06 -36.19
C GLY A 62 38.98 -15.02 -36.96
N CYS A 63 39.64 -13.96 -37.46
CA CYS A 63 39.02 -12.89 -38.25
C CYS A 63 39.53 -12.95 -39.68
N ASP A 64 38.68 -12.70 -40.69
CA ASP A 64 39.03 -12.82 -42.09
C ASP A 64 38.96 -11.48 -42.85
N ILE A 65 39.90 -11.27 -43.77
CA ILE A 65 40.14 -9.99 -44.45
C ILE A 65 40.40 -10.25 -45.95
N SER A 66 39.77 -9.49 -46.85
CA SER A 66 40.46 -8.58 -47.81
C SER A 66 39.81 -8.40 -49.18
N LYS A 67 40.12 -7.22 -49.76
CA LYS A 67 40.22 -6.79 -51.20
C LYS A 67 39.43 -5.48 -51.42
N ILE A 68 40.03 -4.28 -51.29
CA ILE A 68 41.12 -3.64 -52.07
C ILE A 68 40.70 -3.33 -53.52
N ILE A 69 40.68 -2.03 -53.88
CA ILE A 69 41.35 -1.38 -55.04
C ILE A 69 41.17 0.16 -54.97
N SER A 70 42.20 0.90 -55.38
CA SER A 70 42.33 2.38 -55.55
C SER A 70 43.02 2.63 -56.91
N PRO A 71 43.25 3.86 -57.44
CA PRO A 71 43.03 5.24 -56.95
C PRO A 71 42.00 6.00 -57.84
N SER A 72 41.92 7.33 -58.07
CA SER A 72 42.77 8.52 -57.79
C SER A 72 41.95 9.84 -57.72
N GLY A 73 42.60 11.00 -57.91
CA GLY A 73 41.98 12.32 -58.17
C GLY A 73 42.95 13.22 -58.99
N PRO A 74 42.80 14.56 -59.05
CA PRO A 74 41.70 15.42 -58.58
C PRO A 74 41.21 16.46 -59.64
N THR A 75 40.15 17.25 -59.35
CA THR A 75 40.01 18.73 -59.57
C THR A 75 38.53 19.21 -59.60
N ALA A 76 38.35 20.54 -59.64
CA ALA A 76 37.11 21.32 -59.78
C ALA A 76 36.23 21.51 -58.52
N ALA A 77 36.01 22.78 -58.16
CA ALA A 77 35.34 23.21 -56.94
C ALA A 77 33.85 23.55 -57.17
N SER A 78 33.01 23.31 -56.17
CA SER A 78 31.77 24.08 -56.00
C SER A 78 31.36 24.20 -54.51
N LYS A 79 30.91 25.39 -54.12
CA LYS A 79 30.56 25.74 -52.73
C LYS A 79 29.23 25.09 -52.32
N LYS A 80 29.24 24.07 -51.44
CA LYS A 80 28.02 23.61 -50.75
C LYS A 80 27.93 24.20 -49.33
N LYS A 81 26.80 24.84 -49.04
CA LYS A 81 26.49 25.49 -47.75
C LYS A 81 26.62 24.49 -46.59
N LYS A 82 27.36 24.85 -45.54
CA LYS A 82 27.38 24.11 -44.26
C LYS A 82 25.95 24.08 -43.66
N ARG A 83 25.23 22.97 -43.80
CA ARG A 83 24.05 22.71 -42.96
C ARG A 83 24.54 22.65 -41.51
N LYS A 84 24.03 23.54 -40.64
CA LYS A 84 24.23 23.42 -39.19
C LYS A 84 23.78 22.02 -38.79
N LYS A 85 24.67 21.19 -38.22
CA LYS A 85 24.26 19.94 -37.57
C LYS A 85 23.26 20.34 -36.48
N SER A 86 22.02 19.83 -36.58
CA SER A 86 21.10 19.91 -35.45
C SER A 86 21.77 19.23 -34.27
N LYS A 87 21.74 19.87 -33.09
CA LYS A 87 22.11 19.17 -31.85
C LYS A 87 21.22 17.93 -31.80
N LYS A 88 21.80 16.72 -31.83
CA LYS A 88 21.07 15.50 -31.44
C LYS A 88 20.51 15.82 -30.06
N LYS A 89 19.19 15.79 -29.90
CA LYS A 89 18.60 15.75 -28.55
C LYS A 89 19.19 14.51 -27.89
N THR A 90 19.84 14.67 -26.75
CA THR A 90 20.18 13.54 -25.88
C THR A 90 18.86 12.79 -25.66
N PRO A 91 18.81 11.46 -25.85
CA PRO A 91 17.61 10.71 -25.52
C PRO A 91 17.29 10.96 -24.04
N SER A 92 16.07 11.40 -23.75
CA SER A 92 15.60 11.47 -22.37
C SER A 92 15.66 10.07 -21.77
N LEU A 93 16.28 9.93 -20.61
CA LEU A 93 16.26 8.68 -19.85
C LEU A 93 14.79 8.26 -19.67
N LYS A 94 14.52 6.97 -19.84
CA LYS A 94 13.18 6.39 -19.71
C LYS A 94 13.22 5.33 -18.61
N GLN A 95 12.08 5.15 -17.95
CA GLN A 95 11.88 4.04 -17.03
C GLN A 95 11.98 2.69 -17.78
N SER A 96 12.47 1.66 -17.07
CA SER A 96 12.52 0.28 -17.55
C SER A 96 11.20 -0.46 -17.31
N SER A 97 11.07 -1.69 -17.83
CA SER A 97 9.99 -2.62 -17.45
C SER A 97 10.62 -3.98 -17.08
N PRO A 98 10.52 -4.44 -15.82
CA PRO A 98 9.91 -3.76 -14.66
C PRO A 98 10.62 -2.43 -14.31
N PRO A 99 9.96 -1.51 -13.59
CA PRO A 99 10.52 -0.21 -13.24
C PRO A 99 11.67 -0.39 -12.24
N ARG A 100 12.88 0.04 -12.65
CA ARG A 100 14.14 -0.14 -11.90
C ARG A 100 15.10 1.05 -12.01
N VAL A 101 14.80 2.06 -12.83
CA VAL A 101 15.59 3.30 -12.89
C VAL A 101 15.16 4.21 -11.72
N PRO A 102 16.08 4.66 -10.85
CA PRO A 102 15.80 5.61 -9.79
C PRO A 102 15.04 6.84 -10.27
N LEU A 103 14.01 7.25 -9.54
CA LEU A 103 13.17 8.37 -9.96
C LEU A 103 13.96 9.70 -9.99
N ALA A 104 14.98 9.84 -9.15
CA ALA A 104 15.86 11.00 -9.14
C ALA A 104 16.66 11.19 -10.45
N GLU A 105 16.98 10.10 -11.17
CA GLU A 105 17.65 10.18 -12.48
C GLU A 105 16.71 10.66 -13.58
N LEU A 106 15.42 10.31 -13.49
CA LEU A 106 14.38 10.78 -14.40
C LEU A 106 14.01 12.26 -14.14
N PHE A 107 14.15 12.71 -12.89
CA PHE A 107 13.87 14.07 -12.44
C PHE A 107 15.12 14.76 -11.84
N PRO A 108 16.17 15.05 -12.62
CA PRO A 108 17.47 15.54 -12.13
C PRO A 108 17.45 16.95 -11.53
N ARG A 109 16.30 17.64 -11.57
CA ARG A 109 16.07 18.91 -10.85
C ARG A 109 15.54 18.71 -9.43
N GLY A 110 15.28 17.47 -9.02
CA GLY A 110 14.66 17.15 -7.73
C GLY A 110 13.22 17.66 -7.56
N GLN A 111 12.54 18.00 -8.67
CA GLN A 111 11.17 18.53 -8.67
C GLN A 111 10.24 17.49 -9.30
N TYR A 112 9.25 17.03 -8.55
CA TYR A 112 8.34 15.94 -8.97
C TYR A 112 6.95 16.47 -9.37
N PRO A 113 6.20 15.76 -10.23
CA PRO A 113 4.91 16.23 -10.73
C PRO A 113 3.87 16.39 -9.62
N SER A 114 3.11 17.49 -9.67
CA SER A 114 1.93 17.65 -8.83
C SER A 114 0.85 16.63 -9.18
N GLY A 115 0.01 16.30 -8.20
CA GLY A 115 -1.27 15.64 -8.43
C GLY A 115 -2.28 16.56 -9.12
N GLU A 116 -3.53 16.10 -9.18
CA GLU A 116 -4.65 16.88 -9.69
C GLU A 116 -5.08 17.93 -8.66
N ILE A 117 -5.09 19.21 -9.06
CA ILE A 117 -5.51 20.32 -8.18
C ILE A 117 -7.01 20.60 -8.40
N GLN A 118 -7.80 20.46 -7.34
CA GLN A 118 -9.24 20.76 -7.33
C GLN A 118 -9.52 21.95 -6.40
N ASN A 119 -10.16 23.00 -6.92
CA ASN A 119 -10.63 24.13 -6.10
C ASN A 119 -11.86 23.73 -5.27
N TYR A 120 -12.03 24.30 -4.08
CA TYR A 120 -13.25 24.10 -3.30
C TYR A 120 -14.45 24.80 -3.97
N GLY A 121 -15.57 24.08 -4.14
CA GLY A 121 -16.70 24.53 -4.94
C GLY A 121 -17.50 25.72 -4.38
N TYR A 122 -17.25 26.11 -3.12
CA TYR A 122 -17.86 27.28 -2.51
C TYR A 122 -17.01 27.79 -1.34
N VAL A 123 -16.33 28.93 -1.51
CA VAL A 123 -15.74 29.65 -0.37
C VAL A 123 -16.85 30.50 0.26
N ALA A 124 -17.59 29.92 1.20
CA ALA A 124 -18.34 30.75 2.14
C ALA A 124 -17.33 31.59 2.91
N GLU A 125 -17.45 32.92 2.85
CA GLU A 125 -16.61 33.86 3.62
C GLU A 125 -16.97 33.77 5.12
N ASN A 126 -16.58 32.66 5.76
CA ASN A 126 -16.67 32.50 7.20
C ASN A 126 -15.66 33.45 7.85
N THR A 127 -16.14 34.63 8.26
CA THR A 127 -15.40 35.68 8.97
C THR A 127 -15.04 35.30 10.41
N ALA A 128 -15.48 34.14 10.91
CA ALA A 128 -15.17 33.60 12.23
C ALA A 128 -13.78 32.92 12.34
N ARG A 129 -12.73 33.53 11.75
CA ARG A 129 -11.35 32.98 11.68
C ARG A 129 -10.40 33.61 12.72
N THR A 130 -10.78 33.69 14.00
CA THR A 130 -10.05 34.53 14.97
C THR A 130 -9.77 33.92 16.35
N MET A 131 -10.07 32.63 16.58
CA MET A 131 -9.92 31.99 17.91
C MET A 131 -9.20 30.62 17.91
N ALA A 132 -8.64 30.18 16.77
CA ALA A 132 -8.01 28.85 16.65
C ALA A 132 -6.65 28.88 15.93
N ASP A 133 -6.01 30.06 15.87
CA ASP A 133 -4.88 30.28 14.96
C ASP A 133 -3.59 29.59 15.40
N GLU A 134 -3.38 29.36 16.70
CA GLU A 134 -2.17 28.70 17.20
C GLU A 134 -2.14 27.19 16.87
N VAL A 135 -3.28 26.50 17.04
CA VAL A 135 -3.43 25.08 16.64
C VAL A 135 -3.31 24.94 15.12
N ARG A 136 -3.95 25.84 14.37
CA ARG A 136 -3.85 25.89 12.90
C ARG A 136 -2.46 26.28 12.41
N TYR A 137 -1.69 27.07 13.15
CA TYR A 137 -0.32 27.42 12.79
C TYR A 137 0.59 26.19 12.91
N GLN A 138 0.42 25.37 13.96
CA GLN A 138 1.16 24.11 14.11
C GLN A 138 0.78 23.11 13.01
N SER A 139 -0.51 22.95 12.67
CA SER A 139 -0.96 22.06 11.58
C SER A 139 -0.59 22.54 10.15
N ARG A 140 -0.08 23.77 10.01
CA ARG A 140 0.42 24.33 8.74
C ARG A 140 1.94 24.28 8.61
N ARG A 141 2.69 23.85 9.64
CA ARG A 141 4.15 23.98 9.64
C ARG A 141 4.81 23.22 8.49
N HIS A 142 4.29 22.06 8.12
CA HIS A 142 4.75 21.29 6.96
C HIS A 142 4.30 21.86 5.61
N LEU A 143 3.17 22.60 5.55
CA LEU A 143 2.77 23.32 4.32
C LEU A 143 3.70 24.48 3.97
N GLN A 144 4.52 24.95 4.92
CA GLN A 144 5.55 25.98 4.72
C GLN A 144 6.92 25.38 4.34
N ASP A 145 7.02 24.05 4.27
CA ASP A 145 8.23 23.33 3.91
C ASP A 145 8.12 22.85 2.45
N ASP A 146 8.89 23.46 1.54
CA ASP A 146 8.93 23.07 0.13
C ASP A 146 9.37 21.60 -0.06
N THR A 147 10.10 21.02 0.91
CA THR A 147 10.54 19.61 0.86
C THR A 147 9.40 18.64 1.14
N PHE A 148 8.49 18.96 2.08
CA PHE A 148 7.31 18.15 2.42
C PHE A 148 6.47 17.82 1.18
N LEU A 149 6.07 18.85 0.42
CA LEU A 149 5.17 18.68 -0.72
C LEU A 149 5.89 17.99 -1.88
N ASN A 150 7.19 18.23 -2.03
CA ASN A 150 8.01 17.59 -3.04
C ASN A 150 8.27 16.11 -2.74
N ASP A 151 8.45 15.74 -1.46
CA ASP A 151 8.56 14.35 -1.01
C ASP A 151 7.24 13.58 -1.23
N TYR A 152 6.10 14.20 -0.90
CA TYR A 152 4.78 13.64 -1.20
C TYR A 152 4.57 13.40 -2.71
N ARG A 153 4.95 14.38 -3.55
CA ARG A 153 4.90 14.25 -5.02
C ARG A 153 5.87 13.20 -5.55
N LYS A 154 7.05 13.04 -4.95
CA LYS A 154 8.00 11.97 -5.26
C LYS A 154 7.40 10.60 -4.94
N ALA A 155 6.85 10.42 -3.74
CA ALA A 155 6.20 9.17 -3.33
C ALA A 155 5.01 8.81 -4.25
N ALA A 156 4.19 9.80 -4.60
CA ALA A 156 3.06 9.63 -5.50
C ALA A 156 3.49 9.28 -6.94
N GLU A 157 4.58 9.86 -7.43
CA GLU A 157 5.13 9.54 -8.75
C GLU A 157 5.71 8.12 -8.82
N ILE A 158 6.37 7.65 -7.75
CA ILE A 158 6.80 6.25 -7.64
C ILE A 158 5.60 5.33 -7.64
N HIS A 159 4.56 5.66 -6.85
CA HIS A 159 3.32 4.89 -6.81
C HIS A 159 2.66 4.83 -8.21
N ARG A 160 2.60 5.94 -8.96
CA ARG A 160 2.10 5.96 -10.35
C ARG A 160 2.90 5.03 -11.27
N GLN A 161 4.23 5.10 -11.27
CA GLN A 161 5.05 4.28 -12.16
C GLN A 161 4.97 2.78 -11.82
N VAL A 162 4.97 2.43 -10.53
CA VAL A 162 4.87 1.03 -10.10
C VAL A 162 3.47 0.45 -10.35
N ARG A 163 2.40 1.19 -10.03
CA ARG A 163 1.03 0.70 -10.26
C ARG A 163 0.70 0.56 -11.76
N ARG A 164 1.23 1.46 -12.60
CA ARG A 164 1.09 1.36 -14.05
C ARG A 164 1.73 0.09 -14.58
N TRP A 165 2.95 -0.22 -14.12
CA TRP A 165 3.59 -1.50 -14.44
C TRP A 165 2.78 -2.69 -13.94
N ALA A 166 2.20 -2.63 -12.73
CA ALA A 166 1.35 -3.71 -12.22
C ALA A 166 0.09 -3.92 -13.09
N GLN A 167 -0.64 -2.85 -13.46
CA GLN A 167 -1.77 -2.93 -14.39
C GLN A 167 -1.36 -3.54 -15.75
N ASP A 168 -0.23 -3.07 -16.30
CA ASP A 168 0.25 -3.51 -17.62
C ASP A 168 0.76 -4.96 -17.62
N SER A 169 1.31 -5.46 -16.51
CA SER A 169 2.01 -6.76 -16.46
C SER A 169 1.29 -7.89 -15.68
N VAL A 170 0.43 -7.58 -14.71
CA VAL A 170 -0.20 -8.60 -13.87
C VAL A 170 -1.27 -9.36 -14.64
N ARG A 171 -1.18 -10.70 -14.67
CA ARG A 171 -2.09 -11.59 -15.41
C ARG A 171 -2.39 -12.88 -14.63
N PRO A 172 -3.53 -13.54 -14.91
CA PRO A 172 -3.83 -14.85 -14.35
C PRO A 172 -2.70 -15.87 -14.61
N GLY A 173 -2.47 -16.76 -13.65
CA GLY A 173 -1.37 -17.73 -13.66
C GLY A 173 -0.12 -17.30 -12.89
N GLN A 174 0.02 -16.02 -12.54
CA GLN A 174 1.09 -15.55 -11.63
C GLN A 174 0.74 -15.84 -10.16
N THR A 175 1.76 -16.09 -9.34
CA THR A 175 1.56 -16.16 -7.89
C THR A 175 1.35 -14.76 -7.32
N LEU A 176 0.58 -14.64 -6.24
CA LEU A 176 0.46 -13.37 -5.51
C LEU A 176 1.81 -12.97 -4.88
N THR A 177 2.69 -13.93 -4.56
CA THR A 177 4.04 -13.66 -4.05
C THR A 177 4.88 -12.92 -5.09
N ASP A 178 4.92 -13.39 -6.33
CA ASP A 178 5.67 -12.74 -7.42
C ASP A 178 5.15 -11.32 -7.69
N ILE A 179 3.82 -11.14 -7.68
CA ILE A 179 3.18 -9.83 -7.87
C ILE A 179 3.56 -8.88 -6.74
N ALA A 180 3.48 -9.33 -5.47
CA ALA A 180 3.79 -8.51 -4.31
C ALA A 180 5.28 -8.10 -4.29
N VAL A 181 6.19 -9.05 -4.52
CA VAL A 181 7.64 -8.79 -4.58
C VAL A 181 7.97 -7.85 -5.74
N GLY A 182 7.38 -8.07 -6.92
CA GLY A 182 7.62 -7.24 -8.09
C GLY A 182 7.23 -5.77 -7.91
N ILE A 183 6.08 -5.51 -7.24
CA ILE A 183 5.63 -4.17 -6.85
C ILE A 183 6.62 -3.54 -5.87
N GLU A 184 6.96 -4.24 -4.79
CA GLU A 184 7.79 -3.71 -3.72
C GLU A 184 9.23 -3.43 -4.18
N ASP A 185 9.81 -4.29 -5.00
CA ASP A 185 11.13 -4.06 -5.60
C ASP A 185 11.09 -2.93 -6.63
N GLY A 186 9.93 -2.68 -7.26
CA GLY A 186 9.69 -1.47 -8.05
C GLY A 186 9.78 -0.21 -7.19
N VAL A 187 9.11 -0.20 -6.03
CA VAL A 187 9.17 0.95 -5.10
C VAL A 187 10.59 1.16 -4.56
N ARG A 188 11.25 0.11 -4.07
CA ARG A 188 12.63 0.16 -3.53
C ARG A 188 13.63 0.67 -4.58
N ALA A 189 13.55 0.18 -5.82
CA ALA A 189 14.45 0.62 -6.89
C ALA A 189 14.20 2.07 -7.33
N LEU A 190 12.94 2.51 -7.43
CA LEU A 190 12.63 3.89 -7.82
C LEU A 190 12.93 4.90 -6.71
N LEU A 191 12.93 4.47 -5.45
CA LEU A 191 13.41 5.24 -4.31
C LEU A 191 14.94 5.39 -4.25
N ASP A 192 15.69 4.53 -4.95
CA ASP A 192 17.12 4.27 -4.74
C ASP A 192 17.43 3.87 -3.28
N ASN A 193 16.57 3.05 -2.69
CA ASN A 193 16.71 2.61 -1.31
C ASN A 193 16.32 1.14 -1.15
N ALA A 194 17.32 0.30 -0.91
CA ALA A 194 17.12 -1.12 -0.70
C ALA A 194 16.41 -1.45 0.63
N GLY A 195 16.39 -0.55 1.61
CA GLY A 195 15.70 -0.79 2.89
C GLY A 195 16.23 -2.04 3.63
N LEU A 196 17.56 -2.16 3.76
CA LEU A 196 18.24 -3.29 4.40
C LEU A 196 19.09 -2.86 5.61
N GLU A 197 19.68 -1.66 5.56
CA GLU A 197 20.46 -1.12 6.68
C GLU A 197 19.53 -0.55 7.76
N PRO A 198 19.88 -0.65 9.06
CA PRO A 198 19.13 -0.03 10.15
C PRO A 198 18.84 1.46 9.88
N GLY A 199 17.58 1.87 10.02
CA GLY A 199 17.09 3.22 9.74
C GLY A 199 16.82 3.54 8.27
N SER A 200 17.32 2.76 7.30
CA SER A 200 17.15 3.07 5.87
C SER A 200 15.69 3.07 5.43
N CYS A 201 14.91 2.08 5.87
CA CYS A 201 13.46 2.02 5.66
C CYS A 201 12.68 3.19 6.29
N LEU A 202 13.21 3.87 7.31
CA LEU A 202 12.54 5.04 7.90
C LEU A 202 12.73 6.29 7.02
N VAL A 203 13.87 6.41 6.32
CA VAL A 203 14.12 7.51 5.38
C VAL A 203 13.21 7.41 4.15
N SER A 204 13.04 6.22 3.59
CA SER A 204 12.05 5.96 2.54
C SER A 204 11.79 4.48 2.35
N GLY A 205 10.61 4.13 1.85
CA GLY A 205 10.26 2.73 1.64
C GLY A 205 8.79 2.49 1.32
N MET A 206 8.36 1.27 1.63
CA MET A 206 6.96 0.85 1.57
C MET A 206 6.19 1.49 2.73
N GLY A 207 5.15 2.26 2.44
CA GLY A 207 4.32 2.91 3.48
C GLY A 207 3.50 1.93 4.33
N PHE A 208 3.28 0.71 3.80
CA PHE A 208 2.70 -0.46 4.45
C PHE A 208 2.85 -1.68 3.49
N PRO A 209 2.50 -2.92 3.88
CA PRO A 209 2.72 -4.11 3.04
C PRO A 209 1.82 -4.16 1.81
N THR A 210 2.38 -4.52 0.65
CA THR A 210 1.59 -4.73 -0.57
C THR A 210 0.49 -5.77 -0.35
N ARG A 211 -0.75 -5.31 -0.53
CA ARG A 211 -1.98 -6.07 -0.36
C ARG A 211 -2.51 -6.51 -1.72
N LEU A 212 -2.91 -7.78 -1.81
CA LEU A 212 -3.44 -8.43 -3.01
C LEU A 212 -4.70 -9.22 -2.65
N SER A 213 -5.75 -8.53 -2.22
CA SER A 213 -6.95 -9.18 -1.64
C SER A 213 -7.91 -9.64 -2.74
N LEU A 214 -8.21 -10.95 -2.79
CA LEU A 214 -9.06 -11.57 -3.82
C LEU A 214 -10.52 -11.71 -3.37
N ASN A 215 -11.46 -11.41 -4.25
CA ASN A 215 -12.88 -11.73 -4.13
C ASN A 215 -13.51 -11.21 -2.83
N ASN A 216 -13.88 -12.10 -1.89
CA ASN A 216 -14.49 -11.75 -0.61
C ASN A 216 -13.46 -11.35 0.48
N TYR A 217 -12.15 -11.55 0.26
CA TYR A 217 -11.13 -10.81 1.01
C TYR A 217 -11.19 -9.36 0.54
N VAL A 218 -11.69 -8.48 1.40
CA VAL A 218 -11.93 -7.06 1.08
C VAL A 218 -10.66 -6.24 1.31
N ALA A 219 -9.99 -6.47 2.44
CA ALA A 219 -8.77 -5.77 2.81
C ALA A 219 -7.75 -6.70 3.51
N HIS A 220 -6.52 -6.20 3.68
CA HIS A 220 -5.50 -6.80 4.55
C HIS A 220 -5.08 -8.26 4.20
N TYR A 221 -5.15 -8.70 2.94
CA TYR A 221 -4.46 -9.93 2.53
C TYR A 221 -3.12 -9.62 1.83
N THR A 222 -2.05 -10.28 2.28
CA THR A 222 -0.75 -10.37 1.58
C THR A 222 -0.25 -11.82 1.65
N PRO A 223 0.43 -12.35 0.63
CA PRO A 223 1.11 -13.64 0.74
C PRO A 223 2.15 -13.63 1.89
N ASN A 224 2.25 -14.74 2.60
CA ASN A 224 3.19 -14.94 3.70
C ASN A 224 4.12 -16.13 3.41
N PRO A 225 5.38 -16.10 3.90
CA PRO A 225 6.31 -17.21 3.76
C PRO A 225 5.80 -18.50 4.41
N GLY A 226 6.17 -19.64 3.82
CA GLY A 226 5.78 -20.97 4.30
C GLY A 226 4.28 -21.29 4.17
N GLN A 227 3.48 -20.43 3.54
CA GLN A 227 2.12 -20.76 3.13
C GLN A 227 2.10 -21.34 1.71
N LYS A 228 1.03 -22.05 1.36
CA LYS A 228 0.82 -22.49 -0.03
C LYS A 228 0.65 -21.27 -0.92
N GLU A 229 1.37 -21.25 -2.05
CA GLU A 229 1.23 -20.20 -3.05
C GLU A 229 -0.20 -20.08 -3.56
N VAL A 230 -0.67 -18.83 -3.63
CA VAL A 230 -1.98 -18.47 -4.21
C VAL A 230 -1.72 -17.94 -5.61
N VAL A 231 -2.34 -18.56 -6.60
CA VAL A 231 -2.22 -18.19 -8.01
C VAL A 231 -3.44 -17.38 -8.42
N LEU A 232 -3.23 -16.21 -9.03
CA LEU A 232 -4.28 -15.34 -9.54
C LEU A 232 -5.06 -16.03 -10.67
N GLN A 233 -6.39 -16.07 -10.57
CA GLN A 233 -7.28 -16.67 -11.58
C GLN A 233 -7.95 -15.62 -12.46
N ALA A 234 -8.42 -16.03 -13.64
CA ALA A 234 -9.13 -15.14 -14.57
C ALA A 234 -10.47 -14.62 -14.02
N SER A 235 -11.09 -15.36 -13.11
CA SER A 235 -12.36 -15.02 -12.46
C SER A 235 -12.21 -14.16 -11.19
N ASP A 236 -10.98 -13.82 -10.80
CA ASP A 236 -10.73 -13.11 -9.54
C ASP A 236 -10.89 -11.60 -9.66
N VAL A 237 -11.48 -11.00 -8.62
CA VAL A 237 -11.50 -9.54 -8.39
C VAL A 237 -10.43 -9.19 -7.35
N MET A 238 -9.28 -8.71 -7.81
CA MET A 238 -8.11 -8.43 -6.97
C MET A 238 -8.00 -6.94 -6.63
N LYS A 239 -7.99 -6.60 -5.35
CA LYS A 239 -7.57 -5.27 -4.87
C LYS A 239 -6.06 -5.24 -4.75
N VAL A 240 -5.42 -4.30 -5.45
CA VAL A 240 -4.01 -3.98 -5.35
C VAL A 240 -3.86 -2.67 -4.59
N ASP A 241 -3.26 -2.73 -3.42
CA ASP A 241 -3.11 -1.60 -2.51
C ASP A 241 -1.71 -1.66 -1.88
N PHE A 242 -0.93 -0.59 -2.03
CA PHE A 242 0.43 -0.50 -1.50
C PHE A 242 0.81 0.95 -1.18
N GLY A 243 1.54 1.16 -0.09
CA GLY A 243 1.99 2.49 0.30
C GLY A 243 3.39 2.80 -0.23
N VAL A 244 3.67 4.07 -0.52
CA VAL A 244 5.04 4.58 -0.70
C VAL A 244 5.24 5.73 0.28
N HIS A 245 6.36 5.77 1.00
CA HIS A 245 6.67 6.90 1.87
C HIS A 245 8.10 7.41 1.70
N ILE A 246 8.27 8.70 2.02
CA ILE A 246 9.56 9.39 2.09
C ILE A 246 9.52 10.27 3.33
N ASN A 247 10.52 10.18 4.20
CA ASN A 247 10.60 10.89 5.48
C ASN A 247 9.31 10.75 6.29
N GLY A 248 8.69 9.56 6.33
CA GLY A 248 7.43 9.28 7.00
C GLY A 248 6.15 9.85 6.35
N TRP A 249 6.24 10.53 5.21
CA TRP A 249 5.09 11.05 4.46
C TRP A 249 4.53 9.97 3.53
N ILE A 250 3.44 9.32 3.96
CA ILE A 250 2.89 8.15 3.29
C ILE A 250 1.87 8.56 2.23
N VAL A 251 2.08 8.11 0.99
CA VAL A 251 1.06 8.01 -0.05
C VAL A 251 0.42 6.63 0.02
N ASP A 252 -0.88 6.66 0.25
CA ASP A 252 -1.82 5.55 0.34
C ASP A 252 -2.76 5.60 -0.89
N SER A 253 -2.76 4.57 -1.72
CA SER A 253 -3.52 4.55 -2.96
C SER A 253 -3.71 3.13 -3.50
N ALA A 254 -4.91 2.84 -4.00
CA ALA A 254 -5.32 1.49 -4.34
C ALA A 254 -6.23 1.48 -5.57
N PHE A 255 -6.25 0.33 -6.25
CA PHE A 255 -7.11 0.07 -7.39
C PHE A 255 -7.52 -1.40 -7.43
N THR A 256 -8.59 -1.67 -8.17
CA THR A 256 -9.05 -3.06 -8.40
C THR A 256 -8.73 -3.49 -9.82
N MET A 257 -8.28 -4.74 -9.96
CA MET A 257 -8.13 -5.46 -11.23
C MET A 257 -9.17 -6.57 -11.33
N SER A 258 -9.73 -6.72 -12.53
CA SER A 258 -10.50 -7.87 -12.97
C SER A 258 -10.07 -8.22 -14.39
N PHE A 259 -10.16 -9.50 -14.76
CA PHE A 259 -10.02 -9.97 -16.15
C PHE A 259 -11.35 -10.47 -16.73
N ASP A 260 -12.40 -10.49 -15.91
CA ASP A 260 -13.76 -10.84 -16.28
C ASP A 260 -14.63 -9.56 -16.28
N PRO A 261 -15.20 -9.16 -17.43
CA PRO A 261 -16.01 -7.94 -17.54
C PRO A 261 -17.33 -8.01 -16.75
N THR A 262 -17.71 -9.19 -16.24
CA THR A 262 -18.83 -9.34 -15.29
C THR A 262 -18.74 -8.38 -14.10
N TYR A 263 -17.53 -7.98 -13.71
CA TYR A 263 -17.30 -7.11 -12.56
C TYR A 263 -17.10 -5.62 -12.91
N ASP A 264 -17.17 -5.23 -14.19
CA ASP A 264 -16.90 -3.85 -14.62
C ASP A 264 -17.82 -2.83 -13.92
N ASN A 265 -19.10 -3.15 -13.75
CA ASN A 265 -20.04 -2.30 -13.00
C ASN A 265 -19.68 -2.19 -11.51
N LEU A 266 -19.16 -3.25 -10.88
CA LEU A 266 -18.69 -3.21 -9.49
C LEU A 266 -17.46 -2.30 -9.36
N LEU A 267 -16.52 -2.38 -10.30
CA LEU A 267 -15.35 -1.50 -10.33
C LEU A 267 -15.76 -0.04 -10.62
N ALA A 268 -16.72 0.19 -11.52
CA ALA A 268 -17.24 1.51 -11.83
C ALA A 268 -17.93 2.16 -10.61
N ALA A 269 -18.79 1.42 -9.90
CA ALA A 269 -19.47 1.87 -8.69
C ALA A 269 -18.49 2.36 -7.62
N VAL A 270 -17.45 1.56 -7.33
CA VAL A 270 -16.45 1.91 -6.32
C VAL A 270 -15.56 3.07 -6.77
N LYS A 271 -15.18 3.13 -8.07
CA LYS A 271 -14.41 4.24 -8.61
C LYS A 271 -15.19 5.56 -8.54
N ASP A 272 -16.48 5.55 -8.89
CA ASP A 272 -17.33 6.73 -8.82
C ASP A 272 -17.60 7.16 -7.37
N ALA A 273 -17.84 6.22 -6.46
CA ALA A 273 -17.99 6.50 -5.03
C ALA A 273 -16.72 7.12 -4.43
N THR A 274 -15.53 6.59 -4.74
CA THR A 274 -14.25 7.18 -4.31
C THR A 274 -14.05 8.59 -4.89
N ASN A 275 -14.31 8.78 -6.19
CA ASN A 275 -14.19 10.11 -6.82
C ASN A 275 -15.24 11.11 -6.29
N THR A 276 -16.43 10.65 -5.93
CA THR A 276 -17.46 11.43 -5.24
C THR A 276 -17.01 11.81 -3.83
N GLY A 277 -16.40 10.90 -3.09
CA GLY A 277 -15.75 11.19 -1.80
C GLY A 277 -14.67 12.27 -1.94
N ILE A 278 -13.75 12.10 -2.89
CA ILE A 278 -12.69 13.07 -3.19
C ILE A 278 -13.29 14.42 -3.54
N LYS A 279 -14.28 14.48 -4.44
CA LYS A 279 -14.96 15.71 -4.87
C LYS A 279 -15.59 16.47 -3.69
N ASN A 280 -16.23 15.78 -2.77
CA ASN A 280 -16.90 16.37 -1.61
C ASN A 280 -15.95 16.68 -0.43
N ALA A 281 -14.80 16.01 -0.31
CA ALA A 281 -13.81 16.30 0.72
C ALA A 281 -13.25 17.74 0.61
N GLY A 282 -12.99 18.41 1.72
CA GLY A 282 -12.42 19.75 1.73
C GLY A 282 -12.47 20.44 3.08
N VAL A 283 -11.72 21.53 3.22
CA VAL A 283 -11.65 22.32 4.46
C VAL A 283 -13.06 22.73 4.91
N ASP A 284 -13.30 22.64 6.22
CA ASP A 284 -14.58 22.92 6.89
C ASP A 284 -15.76 21.98 6.54
N VAL A 285 -15.60 21.03 5.61
CA VAL A 285 -16.59 20.00 5.29
C VAL A 285 -16.67 18.98 6.44
N ARG A 286 -17.89 18.57 6.81
CA ARG A 286 -18.13 17.50 7.80
C ARG A 286 -17.86 16.13 7.18
N ILE A 287 -17.27 15.25 7.97
CA ILE A 287 -17.09 13.83 7.62
C ILE A 287 -18.43 13.17 7.26
N SER A 288 -19.52 13.45 8.01
CA SER A 288 -20.87 12.93 7.70
C SER A 288 -21.35 13.21 6.28
N ASP A 289 -20.96 14.36 5.71
CA ASP A 289 -21.44 14.82 4.41
C ASP A 289 -20.70 14.12 3.28
N VAL A 290 -19.38 13.94 3.44
CA VAL A 290 -18.54 13.12 2.54
C VAL A 290 -19.02 11.66 2.56
N SER A 291 -19.26 11.11 3.76
CA SER A 291 -19.78 9.74 3.93
C SER A 291 -21.15 9.53 3.30
N ALA A 292 -22.05 10.52 3.39
CA ALA A 292 -23.36 10.43 2.77
C ALA A 292 -23.28 10.43 1.24
N ALA A 293 -22.45 11.30 0.65
CA ALA A 293 -22.25 11.36 -0.79
C ALA A 293 -21.58 10.09 -1.35
N ILE A 294 -20.63 9.51 -0.61
CA ILE A 294 -20.03 8.20 -0.95
C ILE A 294 -21.11 7.11 -0.98
N GLN A 295 -21.98 7.05 0.04
CA GLN A 295 -23.03 6.02 0.10
C GLN A 295 -24.02 6.17 -1.06
N GLU A 296 -24.47 7.39 -1.34
CA GLU A 296 -25.42 7.69 -2.41
C GLU A 296 -24.87 7.28 -3.79
N ALA A 297 -23.62 7.63 -4.08
CA ALA A 297 -22.96 7.21 -5.31
C ALA A 297 -22.79 5.67 -5.37
N MET A 298 -22.29 5.04 -4.31
CA MET A 298 -22.06 3.59 -4.28
C MET A 298 -23.35 2.76 -4.43
N GLU A 299 -24.36 3.06 -3.61
CA GLU A 299 -25.59 2.26 -3.52
C GLU A 299 -26.60 2.59 -4.65
N SER A 300 -26.23 3.45 -5.61
CA SER A 300 -26.96 3.68 -6.86
C SER A 300 -26.64 2.67 -7.98
N TYR A 301 -25.62 1.82 -7.79
CA TYR A 301 -25.17 0.84 -8.78
C TYR A 301 -25.62 -0.59 -8.46
N GLU A 302 -25.77 -1.39 -9.51
CA GLU A 302 -25.98 -2.84 -9.44
C GLU A 302 -25.09 -3.60 -10.44
N VAL A 303 -24.83 -4.86 -10.14
CA VAL A 303 -24.01 -5.77 -10.96
C VAL A 303 -24.73 -7.11 -11.12
N GLU A 304 -24.77 -7.65 -12.34
CA GLU A 304 -25.32 -8.98 -12.61
C GLU A 304 -24.19 -10.01 -12.61
N ILE A 305 -24.27 -11.01 -11.72
CA ILE A 305 -23.29 -12.08 -11.60
C ILE A 305 -24.03 -13.41 -11.71
N LYS A 306 -23.71 -14.21 -12.73
CA LYS A 306 -24.30 -15.54 -12.98
C LYS A 306 -25.84 -15.52 -13.03
N GLY A 307 -26.43 -14.56 -13.73
CA GLY A 307 -27.89 -14.45 -13.88
C GLY A 307 -28.61 -13.90 -12.64
N ARG A 308 -27.89 -13.24 -11.72
CA ARG A 308 -28.45 -12.65 -10.50
C ARG A 308 -27.93 -11.23 -10.31
N THR A 309 -28.84 -10.28 -10.17
CA THR A 309 -28.53 -8.89 -9.86
C THR A 309 -28.21 -8.72 -8.37
N PHE A 310 -27.13 -7.99 -8.07
CA PHE A 310 -26.72 -7.60 -6.73
C PHE A 310 -26.58 -6.08 -6.66
N PRO A 311 -27.24 -5.37 -5.72
CA PRO A 311 -26.92 -3.98 -5.45
C PRO A 311 -25.50 -3.90 -4.86
N VAL A 312 -24.71 -2.92 -5.30
CA VAL A 312 -23.38 -2.66 -4.73
C VAL A 312 -23.58 -1.97 -3.38
N LYS A 313 -23.02 -2.55 -2.31
CA LYS A 313 -23.18 -2.03 -0.94
C LYS A 313 -21.89 -1.42 -0.44
N ALA A 314 -21.99 -0.22 0.13
CA ALA A 314 -20.88 0.40 0.85
C ALA A 314 -20.55 -0.41 2.13
N VAL A 315 -19.27 -0.78 2.30
CA VAL A 315 -18.81 -1.54 3.48
C VAL A 315 -18.87 -0.68 4.75
N ARG A 316 -19.40 -1.25 5.84
CA ARG A 316 -19.91 -0.46 6.99
C ARG A 316 -19.00 -0.39 8.22
N ASN A 317 -17.94 -1.19 8.28
CA ASN A 317 -17.02 -1.29 9.44
C ASN A 317 -15.53 -1.14 9.06
N ILE A 318 -15.27 -0.56 7.90
CA ILE A 318 -13.97 -0.07 7.46
C ILE A 318 -14.19 1.33 6.87
N SER A 319 -13.17 2.18 6.89
CA SER A 319 -13.28 3.59 6.48
C SER A 319 -11.95 4.09 5.90
N GLY A 320 -12.02 5.16 5.13
CA GLY A 320 -10.86 6.01 4.89
C GLY A 320 -10.44 6.72 6.16
N HIS A 321 -9.33 7.45 6.12
CA HIS A 321 -8.69 7.99 7.32
C HIS A 321 -7.83 9.22 6.99
N ASN A 322 -7.55 10.06 7.98
CA ASN A 322 -6.42 10.98 7.85
C ASN A 322 -5.10 10.20 7.97
N ILE A 323 -4.04 10.74 7.38
CA ILE A 323 -2.67 10.21 7.46
C ILE A 323 -1.85 11.17 8.33
N GLU A 324 -1.12 10.62 9.29
CA GLU A 324 -0.20 11.33 10.18
C GLU A 324 1.25 10.99 9.82
N HIS A 325 2.21 11.79 10.31
CA HIS A 325 3.62 11.58 10.06
C HIS A 325 4.09 10.22 10.62
N TYR A 326 4.68 9.36 9.78
CA TYR A 326 5.02 7.96 10.10
C TYR A 326 3.85 7.06 10.56
N ARG A 327 2.60 7.49 10.36
CA ARG A 327 1.42 6.81 10.92
C ARG A 327 0.27 6.82 9.91
N ILE A 328 0.01 5.63 9.38
CA ILE A 328 -0.97 5.44 8.30
C ILE A 328 -2.40 5.82 8.71
N HIS A 329 -2.83 5.47 9.92
CA HIS A 329 -4.14 5.84 10.48
C HIS A 329 -3.97 6.92 11.56
N GLY A 330 -4.37 8.15 11.25
CA GLY A 330 -4.50 9.20 12.24
C GLY A 330 -5.82 9.12 13.04
N GLY A 331 -6.17 10.22 13.73
CA GLY A 331 -7.36 10.28 14.59
C GLY A 331 -8.73 10.47 13.89
N LYS A 332 -8.79 10.79 12.60
CA LYS A 332 -10.04 11.08 11.85
C LYS A 332 -10.34 9.98 10.85
N MET A 333 -11.61 9.55 10.80
CA MET A 333 -12.09 8.41 10.02
C MET A 333 -13.17 8.88 9.05
N VAL A 334 -13.18 8.35 7.82
CA VAL A 334 -14.16 8.70 6.77
C VAL A 334 -14.98 7.46 6.39
N PRO A 335 -16.08 7.16 7.10
CA PRO A 335 -16.96 6.05 6.76
C PRO A 335 -17.56 6.20 5.35
N PHE A 336 -17.93 5.08 4.73
CA PHE A 336 -18.58 5.08 3.41
C PHE A 336 -20.11 5.13 3.49
N VAL A 337 -20.65 5.29 4.71
CA VAL A 337 -22.08 5.31 4.98
C VAL A 337 -22.47 6.52 5.80
N LYS A 338 -23.62 7.09 5.47
CA LYS A 338 -24.22 8.23 6.16
C LYS A 338 -24.26 7.98 7.67
N ASN A 339 -23.71 8.94 8.40
CA ASN A 339 -23.55 8.91 9.85
C ASN A 339 -23.82 10.31 10.42
N SER A 340 -23.59 10.50 11.72
CA SER A 340 -23.81 11.76 12.43
C SER A 340 -22.52 12.49 12.82
N ASP A 341 -21.34 12.07 12.33
CA ASP A 341 -20.06 12.66 12.70
C ASP A 341 -19.94 14.13 12.22
N GLN A 342 -19.94 15.05 13.18
CA GLN A 342 -19.80 16.49 12.93
C GLN A 342 -18.35 16.95 12.85
N THR A 343 -17.37 16.05 13.00
CA THR A 343 -15.95 16.33 12.80
C THR A 343 -15.72 16.90 11.41
N LYS A 344 -14.90 17.94 11.33
CA LYS A 344 -14.56 18.62 10.08
C LYS A 344 -13.16 18.25 9.61
N MET A 345 -12.98 18.29 8.30
CA MET A 345 -11.66 18.27 7.67
C MET A 345 -11.03 19.68 7.75
N GLU A 346 -9.72 19.75 7.96
CA GLU A 346 -8.98 20.97 8.29
C GLU A 346 -7.80 21.24 7.32
N VAL A 347 -7.34 22.49 7.31
CA VAL A 347 -6.19 22.91 6.49
C VAL A 347 -4.92 22.20 6.95
N GLY A 348 -4.20 21.63 5.99
CA GLY A 348 -2.93 20.91 6.20
C GLY A 348 -3.10 19.41 6.43
N GLU A 349 -4.33 18.92 6.61
CA GLU A 349 -4.57 17.48 6.74
C GLU A 349 -4.37 16.73 5.43
N ILE A 350 -3.81 15.52 5.55
CA ILE A 350 -3.72 14.53 4.49
C ILE A 350 -4.81 13.48 4.75
N PHE A 351 -5.55 13.07 3.73
CA PHE A 351 -6.54 12.00 3.83
C PHE A 351 -6.30 10.91 2.79
N ALA A 352 -6.39 9.66 3.23
CA ALA A 352 -6.71 8.51 2.39
C ALA A 352 -8.23 8.51 2.17
N ILE A 353 -8.67 8.92 0.97
CA ILE A 353 -10.05 8.75 0.53
C ILE A 353 -10.12 7.45 -0.26
N GLU A 354 -10.43 6.37 0.45
CA GLU A 354 -10.78 5.06 -0.11
C GLU A 354 -12.29 4.81 -0.02
N THR A 355 -12.78 3.89 -0.84
CA THR A 355 -14.09 3.27 -0.62
C THR A 355 -14.03 1.78 -0.96
N PHE A 356 -14.88 0.99 -0.32
CA PHE A 356 -15.05 -0.43 -0.64
C PHE A 356 -16.53 -0.72 -0.92
N GLY A 357 -16.79 -1.31 -2.08
CA GLY A 357 -18.09 -1.85 -2.47
C GLY A 357 -18.08 -3.37 -2.41
N SER A 358 -19.20 -3.97 -1.99
CA SER A 358 -19.36 -5.43 -1.89
C SER A 358 -20.73 -5.88 -2.38
N THR A 359 -20.78 -7.06 -3.01
CA THR A 359 -22.04 -7.78 -3.31
C THR A 359 -22.56 -8.61 -2.12
N GLY A 360 -21.74 -8.77 -1.08
CA GLY A 360 -21.99 -9.61 0.09
C GLY A 360 -22.86 -8.95 1.17
N ARG A 361 -22.45 -9.09 2.44
CA ARG A 361 -23.12 -8.49 3.60
C ARG A 361 -22.68 -7.04 3.83
N ALA A 362 -21.55 -6.63 3.27
CA ALA A 362 -20.90 -5.33 3.46
C ALA A 362 -20.58 -5.03 4.95
N ARG A 363 -20.33 -6.09 5.73
CA ARG A 363 -19.80 -6.01 7.09
C ARG A 363 -18.73 -7.07 7.26
N LEU A 364 -17.48 -6.62 7.43
CA LEU A 364 -16.29 -7.46 7.44
C LEU A 364 -16.13 -8.19 8.77
N VAL A 365 -15.46 -9.33 8.72
CA VAL A 365 -14.95 -10.09 9.88
C VAL A 365 -13.45 -10.35 9.69
N ASP A 366 -12.74 -10.64 10.79
CA ASP A 366 -11.35 -11.08 10.73
C ASP A 366 -11.28 -12.46 10.06
N GLY A 367 -10.50 -12.56 8.99
CA GLY A 367 -10.21 -13.79 8.26
C GLY A 367 -9.03 -14.57 8.85
N PRO A 368 -8.75 -15.80 8.34
CA PRO A 368 -7.63 -16.59 8.80
C PRO A 368 -6.28 -16.02 8.32
N GLY A 369 -5.26 -16.17 9.16
CA GLY A 369 -3.90 -15.71 8.86
C GLY A 369 -3.63 -14.28 9.32
N VAL A 370 -2.49 -13.73 8.87
CA VAL A 370 -1.97 -12.42 9.34
C VAL A 370 -1.57 -11.59 8.13
N TYR A 371 -2.04 -10.35 8.07
CA TYR A 371 -1.62 -9.37 7.09
C TYR A 371 -0.22 -8.85 7.38
N GLY A 372 -0.01 -8.44 8.63
CA GLY A 372 1.15 -7.69 9.07
C GLY A 372 0.98 -7.21 10.50
N TYR A 373 1.95 -6.42 10.91
CA TYR A 373 2.17 -6.00 12.28
C TYR A 373 2.51 -4.52 12.31
N GLY A 374 2.00 -3.79 13.30
CA GLY A 374 2.36 -2.40 13.56
C GLY A 374 2.88 -2.27 14.98
N LYS A 375 3.96 -1.53 15.21
CA LYS A 375 4.38 -1.18 16.57
C LYS A 375 3.43 -0.09 17.10
N ASP A 376 2.93 -0.25 18.32
CA ASP A 376 2.18 0.82 18.99
C ASP A 376 3.07 2.07 19.12
N PRO A 377 2.65 3.26 18.61
CA PRO A 377 3.39 4.51 18.78
C PRO A 377 3.69 4.88 20.25
N LEU A 378 2.89 4.39 21.20
CA LEU A 378 3.07 4.59 22.63
C LEU A 378 3.94 3.51 23.30
N ALA A 379 4.40 2.50 22.56
CA ALA A 379 5.22 1.42 23.11
C ALA A 379 6.58 1.92 23.66
N PRO A 380 7.07 1.36 24.78
CA PRO A 380 8.29 1.83 25.43
C PRO A 380 9.52 1.62 24.54
N LYS A 381 10.50 2.53 24.60
CA LYS A 381 11.76 2.44 23.82
C LYS A 381 12.55 1.13 24.00
N LYS A 382 12.29 0.37 25.07
CA LYS A 382 12.84 -0.97 25.30
C LYS A 382 11.75 -1.88 25.86
N VAL A 383 11.59 -3.07 25.30
CA VAL A 383 10.68 -4.10 25.83
C VAL A 383 11.37 -4.93 26.91
N ILE A 384 10.70 -5.13 28.05
CA ILE A 384 11.11 -6.07 29.09
C ILE A 384 10.38 -7.40 28.83
N SER A 385 11.08 -8.36 28.23
CA SER A 385 10.61 -9.73 28.01
C SER A 385 11.71 -10.73 28.38
N PRO A 386 11.41 -11.89 29.00
CA PRO A 386 12.41 -12.93 29.26
C PRO A 386 12.97 -13.52 27.97
N LEU A 387 12.18 -13.57 26.89
CA LEU A 387 12.59 -14.10 25.59
C LEU A 387 13.61 -13.19 24.90
N ALA A 388 14.82 -13.71 24.63
CA ALA A 388 15.85 -13.00 23.90
C ALA A 388 15.41 -12.66 22.46
N SER A 389 14.68 -13.57 21.81
CA SER A 389 14.09 -13.37 20.49
C SER A 389 13.12 -12.18 20.46
N ALA A 390 12.26 -12.03 21.48
CA ALA A 390 11.34 -10.88 21.57
C ALA A 390 12.11 -9.55 21.72
N ARG A 391 13.17 -9.52 22.53
CA ARG A 391 14.01 -8.30 22.71
C ARG A 391 14.76 -7.94 21.43
N SER A 392 15.32 -8.92 20.72
CA SER A 392 16.02 -8.71 19.45
C SER A 392 15.08 -8.26 18.35
N LEU A 393 13.95 -8.95 18.18
CA LEU A 393 12.92 -8.62 17.20
C LEU A 393 12.36 -7.22 17.42
N TYR A 394 12.09 -6.83 18.67
CA TYR A 394 11.62 -5.48 18.99
C TYR A 394 12.62 -4.39 18.59
N LYS A 395 13.93 -4.64 18.79
CA LYS A 395 14.99 -3.74 18.30
C LYS A 395 14.95 -3.64 16.77
N THR A 396 14.88 -4.77 16.07
CA THR A 396 14.79 -4.78 14.59
C THR A 396 13.56 -4.04 14.08
N ILE A 397 12.40 -4.19 14.73
CA ILE A 397 11.17 -3.46 14.39
C ILE A 397 11.35 -1.95 14.58
N ASP A 398 11.90 -1.52 15.72
CA ASP A 398 12.15 -0.10 16.02
C ASP A 398 13.13 0.53 15.02
N GLU A 399 14.21 -0.18 14.68
CA GLU A 399 15.26 0.30 13.77
C GLU A 399 14.84 0.32 12.30
N ASN A 400 13.90 -0.54 11.86
CA ASN A 400 13.54 -0.65 10.44
C ASN A 400 12.16 -0.11 10.09
N PHE A 401 11.18 -0.23 10.99
CA PHE A 401 9.79 0.11 10.68
C PHE A 401 9.24 1.24 11.56
N GLY A 402 9.72 1.37 12.80
CA GLY A 402 9.14 2.32 13.74
C GLY A 402 7.66 2.00 13.93
N SER A 403 6.76 2.94 13.65
CA SER A 403 5.30 2.77 13.63
C SER A 403 4.72 2.35 12.26
N ILE A 404 5.54 2.23 11.21
CA ILE A 404 5.09 1.77 9.88
C ILE A 404 4.73 0.28 9.96
N VAL A 405 3.62 -0.10 9.32
CA VAL A 405 3.16 -1.49 9.29
C VAL A 405 4.05 -2.32 8.36
N PHE A 406 4.42 -3.52 8.79
CA PHE A 406 5.28 -4.45 8.06
C PHE A 406 4.68 -5.86 8.02
N CYS A 407 5.11 -6.73 7.10
CA CYS A 407 4.65 -8.12 7.01
C CYS A 407 5.80 -9.12 7.22
N ARG A 408 5.47 -10.42 7.28
CA ARG A 408 6.44 -11.51 7.50
C ARG A 408 7.54 -11.55 6.42
N ARG A 409 7.18 -11.30 5.15
CA ARG A 409 8.14 -11.20 4.03
C ARG A 409 9.21 -10.12 4.27
N TYR A 410 8.89 -9.04 4.99
CA TYR A 410 9.86 -7.97 5.24
C TYR A 410 10.86 -8.36 6.33
N LEU A 411 10.43 -9.11 7.35
CA LEU A 411 11.32 -9.68 8.36
C LEU A 411 12.31 -10.66 7.75
N GLU A 412 11.84 -11.57 6.89
CA GLU A 412 12.72 -12.55 6.23
C GLU A 412 13.67 -11.90 5.23
N ARG A 413 13.23 -10.85 4.52
CA ARG A 413 14.11 -10.04 3.68
C ARG A 413 15.22 -9.31 4.46
N LEU A 414 14.98 -9.00 5.74
CA LEU A 414 16.00 -8.48 6.68
C LEU A 414 16.87 -9.60 7.30
N GLY A 415 16.72 -10.86 6.88
CA GLY A 415 17.44 -12.00 7.45
C GLY A 415 16.97 -12.40 8.85
N VAL A 416 15.79 -11.97 9.28
CA VAL A 416 15.25 -12.33 10.60
C VAL A 416 14.62 -13.72 10.54
N GLU A 417 15.22 -14.67 11.25
CA GLU A 417 14.71 -16.04 11.35
C GLU A 417 13.95 -16.31 12.66
N ARG A 418 13.12 -17.37 12.68
CA ARG A 418 12.49 -17.98 13.88
C ARG A 418 11.76 -16.97 14.79
N TYR A 419 11.27 -15.86 14.21
CA TYR A 419 10.75 -14.71 14.95
C TYR A 419 9.38 -14.92 15.59
N LEU A 420 8.59 -15.93 15.18
CA LEU A 420 7.19 -16.10 15.58
C LEU A 420 6.98 -16.16 17.10
N ALA A 421 7.81 -16.88 17.85
CA ALA A 421 7.72 -16.92 19.31
C ALA A 421 8.05 -15.56 19.95
N GLY A 422 8.97 -14.80 19.35
CA GLY A 422 9.24 -13.42 19.73
C GLY A 422 8.04 -12.51 19.44
N MET A 423 7.48 -12.61 18.24
CA MET A 423 6.33 -11.82 17.79
C MET A 423 5.10 -12.03 18.69
N ASN A 424 4.74 -13.29 18.96
CA ASN A 424 3.63 -13.63 19.86
C ASN A 424 3.83 -13.05 21.26
N SER A 425 5.07 -12.96 21.76
CA SER A 425 5.40 -12.28 23.02
C SER A 425 5.33 -10.76 22.95
N LEU A 426 5.40 -10.13 21.78
CA LEU A 426 5.22 -8.68 21.60
C LEU A 426 3.73 -8.35 21.48
N VAL A 427 2.99 -9.14 20.70
CA VAL A 427 1.54 -9.03 20.50
C VAL A 427 0.78 -9.25 21.81
N SER A 428 1.07 -10.31 22.56
CA SER A 428 0.45 -10.56 23.88
C SER A 428 0.77 -9.52 24.95
N ARG A 429 1.72 -8.60 24.70
CA ARG A 429 2.08 -7.47 25.58
C ARG A 429 1.51 -6.13 25.10
N GLY A 430 0.79 -6.11 23.97
CA GLY A 430 0.23 -4.89 23.38
C GLY A 430 1.25 -3.90 22.80
N VAL A 431 2.54 -4.27 22.68
CA VAL A 431 3.57 -3.37 22.11
C VAL A 431 3.68 -3.48 20.60
N VAL A 432 3.06 -4.50 20.01
CA VAL A 432 2.89 -4.71 18.58
C VAL A 432 1.45 -5.16 18.35
N GLU A 433 0.73 -4.51 17.45
CA GLU A 433 -0.58 -4.94 16.98
C GLU A 433 -0.44 -5.97 15.85
N GLU A 434 -1.35 -6.95 15.79
CA GLU A 434 -1.49 -7.88 14.67
C GLU A 434 -2.76 -7.56 13.87
N TYR A 435 -2.58 -7.32 12.56
CA TYR A 435 -3.66 -7.10 11.62
C TYR A 435 -4.02 -8.42 10.92
N ALA A 436 -5.29 -8.81 11.02
CA ALA A 436 -5.86 -9.93 10.26
C ALA A 436 -6.36 -9.45 8.89
N PRO A 437 -6.42 -10.34 7.88
CA PRO A 437 -7.21 -10.10 6.66
C PRO A 437 -8.67 -9.80 7.01
N LEU A 438 -9.33 -8.95 6.23
CA LEU A 438 -10.73 -8.56 6.47
C LEU A 438 -11.61 -9.08 5.35
N MET A 439 -12.60 -9.89 5.71
CA MET A 439 -13.41 -10.66 4.77
C MET A 439 -14.91 -10.32 4.87
N ASP A 440 -15.58 -10.26 3.73
CA ASP A 440 -17.04 -10.40 3.65
C ASP A 440 -17.39 -11.89 3.43
N ILE A 441 -18.69 -12.22 3.40
CA ILE A 441 -19.21 -13.57 3.25
C ILE A 441 -18.63 -14.31 2.04
N GLU A 442 -18.38 -15.61 2.18
CA GLU A 442 -17.84 -16.44 1.10
C GLU A 442 -18.72 -16.39 -0.16
N GLY A 443 -18.09 -16.39 -1.34
CA GLY A 443 -18.77 -16.26 -2.63
C GLY A 443 -19.23 -14.83 -2.98
N SER A 444 -18.99 -13.84 -2.10
CA SER A 444 -19.14 -12.42 -2.45
C SER A 444 -17.93 -11.87 -3.21
N TYR A 445 -18.11 -10.71 -3.84
CA TYR A 445 -17.07 -9.99 -4.57
C TYR A 445 -16.98 -8.56 -4.06
N SER A 446 -15.78 -8.01 -4.00
CA SER A 446 -15.51 -6.67 -3.53
C SER A 446 -14.46 -5.95 -4.39
N ALA A 447 -14.59 -4.63 -4.47
CA ALA A 447 -13.64 -3.72 -5.13
C ALA A 447 -13.26 -2.56 -4.18
N GLN A 448 -12.07 -1.99 -4.41
CA GLN A 448 -11.47 -0.83 -3.73
C GLN A 448 -10.91 0.15 -4.78
N PHE A 449 -11.09 1.45 -4.54
CA PHE A 449 -10.32 2.53 -5.18
C PHE A 449 -9.96 3.57 -4.13
N GLU A 450 -8.77 4.15 -4.21
CA GLU A 450 -8.24 5.02 -3.15
C GLU A 450 -7.21 6.04 -3.65
N HIS A 451 -7.31 7.27 -3.13
CA HIS A 451 -6.28 8.30 -3.31
C HIS A 451 -5.91 9.01 -2.01
N THR A 452 -4.64 9.39 -1.93
CA THR A 452 -4.17 10.40 -0.98
C THR A 452 -4.50 11.80 -1.50
N ILE A 453 -5.14 12.61 -0.66
CA ILE A 453 -5.39 14.03 -0.91
C ILE A 453 -4.72 14.90 0.17
N LEU A 454 -4.24 16.08 -0.23
CA LEU A 454 -3.75 17.13 0.68
C LEU A 454 -4.74 18.31 0.67
N LEU A 455 -5.19 18.75 1.84
CA LEU A 455 -6.11 19.88 1.99
C LEU A 455 -5.36 21.20 2.17
N GLY A 456 -5.14 21.93 1.07
CA GLY A 456 -4.63 23.30 1.08
C GLY A 456 -5.70 24.32 1.48
N GLU A 457 -5.31 25.60 1.60
CA GLU A 457 -6.19 26.69 2.04
C GLU A 457 -7.31 27.04 1.04
N SER A 458 -7.03 27.01 -0.26
CA SER A 458 -7.95 27.41 -1.34
C SER A 458 -8.33 26.27 -2.29
N ASN A 459 -7.57 25.18 -2.25
CA ASN A 459 -7.68 24.03 -3.11
C ASN A 459 -7.19 22.78 -2.38
N LYS A 460 -7.50 21.60 -2.92
CA LYS A 460 -6.91 20.32 -2.53
C LYS A 460 -6.09 19.75 -3.68
N GLU A 461 -5.00 19.06 -3.37
CA GLU A 461 -4.21 18.30 -4.34
C GLU A 461 -4.48 16.80 -4.15
N VAL A 462 -5.02 16.14 -5.17
CA VAL A 462 -5.16 14.69 -5.24
C VAL A 462 -3.80 14.12 -5.64
N LEU A 463 -2.90 14.05 -4.66
CA LEU A 463 -1.47 13.74 -4.81
C LEU A 463 -1.23 12.48 -5.66
N SER A 464 -1.96 11.40 -5.38
CA SER A 464 -1.81 10.13 -6.09
C SER A 464 -2.65 9.98 -7.36
N ARG A 465 -3.32 11.04 -7.86
CA ARG A 465 -4.00 10.97 -9.17
C ARG A 465 -2.99 10.64 -10.27
N GLY A 466 -3.43 9.86 -11.26
CA GLY A 466 -2.70 9.58 -12.50
C GLY A 466 -3.66 9.54 -13.69
N GLU A 467 -3.16 9.11 -14.86
CA GLU A 467 -3.98 8.94 -16.08
C GLU A 467 -4.89 7.69 -16.03
N ASP A 468 -4.76 6.86 -14.99
CA ASP A 468 -5.30 5.51 -14.90
C ASP A 468 -6.57 5.36 -14.04
N TYR A 469 -6.72 6.12 -12.94
CA TYR A 469 -7.94 6.12 -12.13
C TYR A 469 -8.16 7.40 -11.30
#